data_AF-A0A4Z1L323-F1
#
_entry.id   AF-A0A4Z1L323-F1
#
_cell.length_a   1.000
_cell.length_b   1.000
_cell.length_c   1.000
_cell.angle_alpha   90.00
_cell.angle_beta   90.00
_cell.angle_gamma   90.00
#
_symmetry.space_group_name_H-M   'P 1'
#
loop_
_entity.id
_entity.type
_entity.pdbx_description
1 polymer ?
#
loop_
_entity_poly.entity_id
_entity_poly.type
_entity_poly.pdbx_seq_one_letter_code
_entity_poly.pdbx_strand_id
1 'polypeptide(L)'
;MIIFGPGVAETVADSARTSLDREIEQLRAEGRLEAGKKTLEGLRWTPGRLKLPEALRRYGLRKNIDLSPLTALGIDTNNIAKEDIKWTGPVVYADVRSDPLKYSSSAAGGGIFGILALGNLPLPEIGDSGSKEIQSGSVAYFRDSDPVVYRSCGGGRGILFYISL
;
A
#
# COMPACT_ATOMS: atom_id res chain seq x y z
N MET A 1 10.86 -12.27 -2.04
CA MET A 1 11.36 -11.54 -3.23
C MET A 1 10.38 -10.42 -3.55
N ILE A 2 10.85 -9.19 -3.81
CA ILE A 2 9.96 -8.13 -4.32
C ILE A 2 9.88 -8.21 -5.84
N ILE A 3 8.68 -8.25 -6.38
CA ILE A 3 8.38 -8.08 -7.81
C ILE A 3 7.77 -6.70 -8.02
N PHE A 4 8.14 -6.04 -9.12
CA PHE A 4 7.63 -4.73 -9.51
C PHE A 4 6.81 -4.82 -10.79
N GLY A 5 5.88 -3.89 -10.96
CA GLY A 5 5.20 -3.69 -12.23
C GLY A 5 4.39 -2.40 -12.26
N PRO A 6 3.70 -2.13 -13.38
CA PRO A 6 2.66 -1.12 -13.40
C PRO A 6 1.54 -1.52 -12.42
N GLY A 7 1.00 -0.56 -11.68
CA GLY A 7 -0.14 -0.75 -10.80
C GLY A 7 -1.40 -0.18 -11.46
N VAL A 8 -1.48 1.14 -11.56
CA VAL A 8 -2.51 1.89 -12.29
C VAL A 8 -1.86 3.03 -13.08
N ALA A 9 -2.62 3.70 -13.96
CA ALA A 9 -2.13 4.91 -14.63
C ALA A 9 -1.71 6.00 -13.61
N GLU A 10 -0.57 6.63 -13.82
CA GLU A 10 -0.01 7.67 -12.94
C GLU A 10 -1.03 8.77 -12.61
N THR A 11 -1.78 9.26 -13.60
CA THR A 11 -2.83 10.27 -13.41
C THR A 11 -3.94 9.84 -12.45
N VAL A 12 -4.24 8.54 -12.36
CA VAL A 12 -5.19 7.96 -11.40
C VAL A 12 -4.58 7.90 -10.01
N ALA A 13 -3.31 7.51 -9.91
CA ALA A 13 -2.56 7.45 -8.66
C ALA A 13 -2.38 8.86 -8.04
N ASP A 14 -2.04 9.86 -8.84
CA ASP A 14 -1.90 11.26 -8.41
C ASP A 14 -3.24 11.90 -8.03
N SER A 15 -4.32 11.55 -8.74
CA SER A 15 -5.67 11.97 -8.37
C SER A 15 -6.12 11.38 -7.03
N ALA A 16 -5.77 10.12 -6.76
CA ALA A 16 -6.00 9.47 -5.48
C ALA A 16 -5.12 10.07 -4.37
N ARG A 17 -3.84 10.33 -4.65
CA ARG A 17 -2.91 11.04 -3.76
C ARG A 17 -3.46 12.39 -3.33
N THR A 18 -3.85 13.22 -4.29
CA THR A 18 -4.33 14.59 -4.03
C THR A 18 -5.56 14.60 -3.12
N SER A 19 -6.46 13.62 -3.27
CA SER A 19 -7.61 13.50 -2.37
C SER A 19 -7.23 12.99 -0.98
N LEU A 20 -6.24 12.10 -0.88
CA LEU A 20 -5.73 11.59 0.38
C LEU A 20 -4.98 12.69 1.16
N ASP A 21 -4.12 13.46 0.49
CA ASP A 21 -3.40 14.60 1.08
C ASP A 21 -4.38 15.66 1.61
N ARG A 22 -5.43 16.00 0.84
CA ARG A 22 -6.50 16.92 1.30
C ARG A 22 -7.26 16.40 2.52
N GLU A 23 -7.52 15.10 2.59
CA GLU A 23 -8.21 14.48 3.74
C GLU A 23 -7.32 14.47 5.00
N ILE A 24 -6.01 14.21 4.83
CA ILE A 24 -5.00 14.33 5.89
C ILE A 24 -4.94 15.77 6.42
N GLU A 25 -4.90 16.77 5.53
CA GLU A 25 -4.91 18.20 5.88
C GLU A 25 -6.17 18.57 6.69
N GLN A 26 -7.35 18.14 6.23
CA GLN A 26 -8.60 18.38 6.95
C GLN A 26 -8.59 17.75 8.35
N LEU A 27 -8.19 16.48 8.47
CA LEU A 27 -8.15 15.79 9.77
C LEU A 27 -7.12 16.41 10.73
N ARG A 28 -6.03 16.99 10.21
CA ARG A 28 -5.05 17.78 10.99
C ARG A 28 -5.66 19.10 11.47
N ALA A 29 -6.33 19.84 10.59
CA ALA A 29 -7.00 21.10 10.92
C ALA A 29 -8.12 20.91 11.97
N GLU A 30 -8.82 19.78 11.93
CA GLU A 30 -9.82 19.39 12.95
C GLU A 30 -9.21 18.91 14.28
N GLY A 31 -7.87 18.86 14.41
CA GLY A 31 -7.18 18.34 15.60
C GLY A 31 -7.35 16.83 15.82
N ARG A 32 -7.87 16.10 14.83
CA ARG A 32 -8.18 14.67 14.89
C ARG A 32 -7.02 13.77 14.44
N LEU A 33 -5.93 14.38 13.97
CA LEU A 33 -4.76 13.71 13.42
C LEU A 33 -3.49 14.49 13.76
N GLU A 34 -2.66 13.93 14.65
CA GLU A 34 -1.33 14.48 14.98
C GLU A 34 -0.26 13.90 14.05
N ALA A 35 0.78 14.67 13.73
CA ALA A 35 1.91 14.23 12.90
C ALA A 35 2.69 13.04 13.52
N GLY A 36 3.50 12.36 12.70
CA GLY A 36 4.27 11.19 13.16
C GLY A 36 3.37 9.98 13.47
N LYS A 37 3.77 9.14 14.44
CA LYS A 37 3.14 7.83 14.73
C LYS A 37 1.61 7.86 14.86
N LYS A 38 1.07 8.90 15.49
CA LYS A 38 -0.39 9.10 15.63
C LYS A 38 -1.11 9.31 14.30
N THR A 39 -0.44 9.83 13.27
CA THR A 39 -1.00 9.91 11.90
C THR A 39 -1.32 8.50 11.38
N LEU A 40 -0.40 7.56 11.56
CA LEU A 40 -0.59 6.17 11.11
C LEU A 40 -1.68 5.45 11.91
N GLU A 41 -1.77 5.68 13.21
CA GLU A 41 -2.79 5.07 14.09
C GLU A 41 -4.19 5.65 13.86
N GLY A 42 -4.29 6.94 13.54
CA GLY A 42 -5.56 7.61 13.19
C GLY A 42 -6.05 7.33 11.77
N LEU A 43 -5.13 7.13 10.81
CA LEU A 43 -5.45 6.78 9.41
C LEU A 43 -5.54 5.27 9.16
N ARG A 44 -5.06 4.44 10.09
CA ARG A 44 -5.46 3.02 10.15
C ARG A 44 -6.98 2.98 10.16
N TRP A 45 -7.53 2.21 9.21
CA TRP A 45 -8.94 2.22 8.85
C TRP A 45 -9.84 1.72 9.97
N THR A 46 -10.12 2.61 10.91
CA THR A 46 -11.18 2.44 11.88
C THR A 46 -12.51 2.39 11.12
N PRO A 47 -13.34 1.36 11.33
CA PRO A 47 -14.64 1.26 10.67
C PRO A 47 -15.45 2.54 10.88
N GLY A 48 -15.73 3.26 9.79
CA GLY A 48 -16.57 4.46 9.80
C GLY A 48 -15.87 5.81 9.61
N ARG A 49 -14.53 5.90 9.51
CA ARG A 49 -13.85 7.22 9.33
C ARG A 49 -13.32 7.53 7.95
N LEU A 50 -12.84 6.53 7.22
CA LEU A 50 -12.31 6.70 5.88
C LEU A 50 -12.96 5.60 5.04
N LYS A 51 -13.59 5.93 3.91
CA LYS A 51 -14.35 4.95 3.12
C LYS A 51 -13.45 4.33 2.03
N LEU A 52 -12.67 3.31 2.40
CA LEU A 52 -11.79 2.59 1.47
C LEU A 52 -12.55 2.12 0.22
N PRO A 53 -13.77 1.55 0.32
CA PRO A 53 -14.54 1.18 -0.86
C PRO A 53 -14.90 2.38 -1.74
N GLU A 54 -15.15 3.57 -1.18
CA GLU A 54 -15.49 4.78 -1.94
C GLU A 54 -14.27 5.37 -2.65
N ALA A 55 -13.11 5.42 -2.00
CA ALA A 55 -11.86 5.86 -2.64
C ALA A 55 -11.45 4.89 -3.77
N LEU A 56 -11.41 3.58 -3.50
CA LEU A 56 -11.10 2.56 -4.51
C LEU A 56 -12.09 2.55 -5.67
N ARG A 57 -13.37 2.84 -5.42
CA ARG A 57 -14.42 2.97 -6.45
C ARG A 57 -14.24 4.26 -7.25
N ARG A 58 -14.01 5.40 -6.59
CA ARG A 58 -13.84 6.73 -7.21
C ARG A 58 -12.64 6.76 -8.17
N TYR A 59 -11.54 6.12 -7.80
CA TYR A 59 -10.31 6.06 -8.58
C TYR A 59 -10.16 4.74 -9.38
N GLY A 60 -11.15 3.85 -9.35
CA GLY A 60 -11.13 2.58 -10.10
C GLY A 60 -10.01 1.59 -9.69
N LEU A 61 -9.28 1.84 -8.60
CA LEU A 61 -8.04 1.13 -8.23
C LEU A 61 -8.22 -0.39 -8.12
N ARG A 62 -9.38 -0.84 -7.60
CA ARG A 62 -9.76 -2.27 -7.56
C ARG A 62 -9.79 -2.93 -8.95
N LYS A 63 -10.29 -2.22 -9.97
CA LYS A 63 -10.44 -2.76 -11.33
C LYS A 63 -9.15 -2.63 -12.14
N ASN A 64 -8.44 -1.52 -11.94
CA ASN A 64 -7.35 -1.10 -12.80
C ASN A 64 -5.99 -1.71 -12.42
N ILE A 65 -5.88 -2.37 -11.26
CA ILE A 65 -4.59 -2.93 -10.83
C ILE A 65 -4.12 -4.06 -11.76
N ASP A 66 -2.87 -3.97 -12.25
CA ASP A 66 -2.26 -5.05 -13.03
C ASP A 66 -1.62 -6.11 -12.10
N LEU A 67 -2.08 -7.35 -12.26
CA LEU A 67 -1.61 -8.51 -11.51
C LEU A 67 -0.61 -9.35 -12.30
N SER A 68 -0.42 -9.10 -13.59
CA SER A 68 0.46 -9.86 -14.50
C SER A 68 1.87 -10.14 -13.93
N PRO A 69 2.53 -9.21 -13.19
CA PRO A 69 3.82 -9.48 -12.56
C PRO A 69 3.85 -10.67 -11.58
N LEU A 70 2.71 -11.07 -11.00
CA LEU A 70 2.63 -12.19 -10.06
C LEU A 70 2.96 -13.55 -10.69
N THR A 71 2.91 -13.66 -12.02
CA THR A 71 3.40 -14.83 -12.75
C THR A 71 4.89 -15.13 -12.45
N ALA A 72 5.71 -14.10 -12.18
CA ALA A 72 7.10 -14.24 -11.74
C ALA A 72 7.25 -14.83 -10.32
N LEU A 73 6.15 -14.91 -9.55
CA LEU A 73 6.06 -15.62 -8.27
C LEU A 73 5.45 -17.02 -8.40
N GLY A 74 5.19 -17.49 -9.64
CA GLY A 74 4.54 -18.77 -9.91
C GLY A 74 3.03 -18.76 -9.70
N ILE A 75 2.39 -17.58 -9.70
CA ILE A 75 0.97 -17.43 -9.44
C ILE A 75 0.18 -17.38 -10.75
N ASP A 76 -0.84 -18.22 -10.88
CA ASP A 76 -1.81 -18.11 -11.97
C ASP A 76 -2.79 -16.97 -11.68
N THR A 77 -2.60 -15.85 -12.37
CA THR A 77 -3.42 -14.64 -12.20
C THR A 77 -4.82 -14.76 -12.77
N ASN A 78 -5.11 -15.78 -13.60
CA ASN A 78 -6.41 -15.94 -14.24
C ASN A 78 -7.51 -16.33 -13.26
N ASN A 79 -7.14 -16.96 -12.13
CA ASN A 79 -8.07 -17.37 -11.08
C ASN A 79 -8.21 -16.33 -9.95
N ILE A 80 -7.49 -15.20 -10.01
CA ILE A 80 -7.60 -14.14 -9.01
C ILE A 80 -8.73 -13.17 -9.40
N ALA A 81 -9.88 -13.35 -8.76
CA ALA A 81 -10.95 -12.35 -8.82
C ALA A 81 -10.47 -11.04 -8.16
N LYS A 82 -10.59 -9.90 -8.86
CA LYS A 82 -10.13 -8.59 -8.33
C LYS A 82 -10.97 -8.11 -7.15
N GLU A 83 -12.12 -8.73 -6.96
CA GLU A 83 -13.06 -8.58 -5.86
C GLU A 83 -12.47 -9.10 -4.54
N ASP A 84 -11.77 -10.24 -4.60
CA ASP A 84 -11.16 -10.96 -3.46
C ASP A 84 -9.87 -10.31 -2.95
N ILE A 85 -9.36 -9.30 -3.66
CA ILE A 85 -8.28 -8.45 -3.17
C ILE A 85 -8.75 -7.71 -1.92
N LYS A 86 -8.16 -8.05 -0.78
CA LYS A 86 -8.40 -7.45 0.53
C LYS A 86 -7.56 -6.19 0.66
N TRP A 87 -8.09 -5.10 0.14
CA TRP A 87 -7.51 -3.77 0.34
C TRP A 87 -7.53 -3.41 1.83
N THR A 88 -6.36 -3.06 2.36
CA THR A 88 -6.20 -2.56 3.73
C THR A 88 -5.93 -1.06 3.77
N GLY A 89 -5.70 -0.41 2.62
CA GLY A 89 -5.75 1.04 2.37
C GLY A 89 -4.42 1.79 2.59
N PRO A 90 -4.31 3.14 2.69
CA PRO A 90 -3.02 3.74 2.55
C PRO A 90 -2.13 3.46 3.73
N VAL A 91 -0.95 3.01 3.36
CA VAL A 91 0.24 3.35 4.09
C VAL A 91 0.45 4.84 3.82
N VAL A 92 -0.20 5.68 4.63
CA VAL A 92 0.23 7.08 4.77
C VAL A 92 1.45 7.06 5.65
N TYR A 93 2.54 7.56 5.13
CA TYR A 93 3.79 7.53 5.84
C TYR A 93 3.67 8.67 6.83
N ALA A 94 3.38 8.31 8.08
CA ALA A 94 3.61 9.17 9.22
C ALA A 94 4.95 9.90 9.00
N ASP A 95 4.92 11.24 9.04
CA ASP A 95 6.05 12.11 8.73
C ASP A 95 7.32 11.76 9.54
N VAL A 96 7.13 11.03 10.65
CA VAL A 96 8.17 10.30 11.36
C VAL A 96 7.65 8.90 11.72
N ARG A 97 8.41 7.84 11.39
CA ARG A 97 8.31 6.54 12.06
C ARG A 97 9.62 6.24 12.76
N SER A 98 9.58 6.17 14.09
CA SER A 98 10.69 5.74 14.94
C SER A 98 11.13 4.31 14.64
N ASP A 99 10.16 3.42 14.42
CA ASP A 99 10.36 1.98 14.34
C ASP A 99 9.85 1.43 13.00
N PRO A 100 10.52 0.44 12.38
CA PRO A 100 10.03 -0.22 11.17
C PRO A 100 8.74 -1.01 11.39
N LEU A 101 7.92 -1.16 10.34
CA LEU A 101 6.81 -2.14 10.35
C LEU A 101 7.44 -3.47 9.94
N LYS A 102 7.39 -4.46 10.83
CA LYS A 102 7.71 -5.85 10.49
C LYS A 102 6.39 -6.56 10.24
N TYR A 103 6.22 -7.13 9.06
CA TYR A 103 5.14 -8.09 8.83
C TYR A 103 5.74 -9.46 9.14
N SER A 104 5.18 -10.17 10.13
CA SER A 104 5.68 -11.47 10.55
C SER A 104 5.24 -12.55 9.57
N SER A 105 6.16 -13.46 9.22
CA SER A 105 5.95 -14.62 8.35
C SER A 105 5.13 -15.74 9.05
N SER A 106 4.01 -15.38 9.67
CA SER A 106 3.25 -16.22 10.60
C SER A 106 2.01 -16.88 9.98
N ALA A 107 1.91 -16.93 8.65
CA ALA A 107 0.83 -17.59 7.94
C ALA A 107 1.31 -18.92 7.33
N ALA A 108 0.53 -19.99 7.55
CA ALA A 108 0.67 -21.27 6.84
C ALA A 108 -0.18 -21.29 5.55
N GLY A 109 -0.47 -20.13 4.96
CA GLY A 109 -1.22 -19.97 3.72
C GLY A 109 -0.47 -19.01 2.80
N GLY A 110 -0.40 -19.32 1.51
CA GLY A 110 0.38 -18.52 0.56
C GLY A 110 -0.36 -17.26 0.15
N GLY A 111 -0.06 -16.12 0.76
CA GLY A 111 -0.63 -14.83 0.40
C GLY A 111 0.33 -13.95 -0.39
N ILE A 112 -0.21 -12.96 -1.10
CA ILE A 112 0.57 -11.86 -1.67
C ILE A 112 0.18 -10.55 -1.00
N PHE A 113 1.15 -9.84 -0.44
CA PHE A 113 1.00 -8.42 -0.15
C PHE A 113 1.37 -7.59 -1.37
N GLY A 114 0.57 -6.57 -1.64
CA GLY A 114 0.85 -5.57 -2.66
C GLY A 114 0.80 -4.16 -2.11
N ILE A 115 1.72 -3.31 -2.56
CA ILE A 115 1.76 -1.89 -2.24
C ILE A 115 1.66 -1.10 -3.55
N LEU A 116 0.52 -0.45 -3.77
CA LEU A 116 0.33 0.49 -4.87
C LEU A 116 0.88 1.86 -4.48
N ALA A 117 1.73 2.46 -5.30
CA ALA A 117 2.26 3.80 -5.06
C ALA A 117 1.31 4.90 -5.57
N LEU A 118 1.13 5.93 -4.75
CA LEU A 118 0.40 7.17 -5.05
C LEU A 118 1.38 8.37 -5.14
N GLY A 119 2.62 8.11 -5.53
CA GLY A 119 3.73 9.04 -5.49
C GLY A 119 5.03 8.26 -5.30
N ASN A 120 6.17 8.95 -5.31
CA ASN A 120 7.45 8.29 -5.00
C ASN A 120 7.40 7.66 -3.60
N LEU A 121 7.71 6.36 -3.57
CA LEU A 121 7.42 5.50 -2.44
C LEU A 121 8.61 4.60 -2.13
N PRO A 122 9.38 4.92 -1.07
CA PRO A 122 10.34 3.99 -0.50
C PRO A 122 9.65 2.67 -0.14
N LEU A 123 10.30 1.54 -0.36
CA LEU A 123 9.72 0.21 -0.21
C LEU A 123 10.26 -0.54 1.02
N PRO A 124 9.58 -1.61 1.46
CA PRO A 124 10.15 -2.47 2.50
C PRO A 124 11.47 -3.08 2.03
N GLU A 125 12.43 -3.14 2.94
CA GLU A 125 13.63 -3.95 2.77
C GLU A 125 13.25 -5.43 2.94
N ILE A 126 13.65 -6.28 1.99
CA ILE A 126 13.66 -7.74 2.18
C ILE A 126 15.11 -8.17 2.36
N GLY A 127 15.47 -8.56 3.58
CA GLY A 127 16.87 -8.80 3.95
C GLY A 127 17.77 -7.60 3.61
N ASP A 128 19.00 -7.88 3.18
CA ASP A 128 20.01 -6.86 2.88
C ASP A 128 19.90 -6.27 1.46
N SER A 129 18.71 -6.30 0.84
CA SER A 129 18.48 -5.85 -0.56
C SER A 129 18.68 -4.35 -0.82
N GLY A 130 19.00 -3.57 0.23
CA GLY A 130 19.02 -2.11 0.20
C GLY A 130 17.61 -1.48 0.13
N SER A 131 17.55 -0.16 0.34
CA SER A 131 16.33 0.61 0.09
C SER A 131 16.02 0.66 -1.40
N LYS A 132 14.74 0.54 -1.75
CA LYS A 132 14.23 0.69 -3.11
C LYS A 132 13.10 1.72 -3.11
N GLU A 133 12.87 2.38 -4.23
CA GLU A 133 11.74 3.29 -4.42
C GLU A 133 10.94 2.85 -5.66
N ILE A 134 9.61 3.02 -5.62
CA ILE A 134 8.75 2.94 -6.80
C ILE A 134 8.02 4.26 -7.04
N GLN A 135 7.73 4.54 -8.29
CA GLN A 135 7.09 5.79 -8.74
C GLN A 135 5.56 5.73 -8.62
N SER A 136 4.90 6.88 -8.73
CA SER A 136 3.43 6.97 -8.73
C SER A 136 2.81 6.01 -9.77
N GLY A 137 1.70 5.37 -9.39
CA GLY A 137 1.03 4.36 -10.24
C GLY A 137 1.73 3.01 -10.32
N SER A 138 2.99 2.85 -9.89
CA SER A 138 3.66 1.55 -9.83
C SER A 138 3.19 0.70 -8.66
N VAL A 139 3.42 -0.61 -8.72
CA VAL A 139 3.10 -1.56 -7.63
C VAL A 139 4.30 -2.44 -7.30
N ALA A 140 4.45 -2.74 -6.00
CA ALA A 140 5.38 -3.74 -5.50
C ALA A 140 4.63 -4.90 -4.85
N TYR A 141 5.02 -6.12 -5.18
CA TYR A 141 4.46 -7.38 -4.68
C TYR A 141 5.50 -8.20 -3.94
N PHE A 142 5.11 -8.81 -2.83
CA PHE A 142 5.93 -9.75 -2.06
C PHE A 142 5.04 -10.80 -1.40
N ARG A 143 5.59 -11.99 -1.11
CA ARG A 143 4.83 -13.03 -0.41
C ARG A 143 4.65 -12.65 1.04
N ASP A 144 3.56 -13.06 1.65
CA ASP A 144 3.36 -12.90 3.11
C ASP A 144 4.34 -13.72 3.95
N SER A 145 4.89 -14.79 3.37
CA SER A 145 6.02 -15.55 3.91
C SER A 145 7.36 -14.80 3.85
N ASP A 146 7.51 -13.74 3.05
CA ASP A 146 8.78 -13.01 2.94
C ASP A 146 9.00 -12.12 4.17
N PRO A 147 10.17 -12.18 4.85
CA PRO A 147 10.49 -11.27 5.94
C PRO A 147 10.76 -9.85 5.42
N VAL A 148 9.72 -9.01 5.45
CA VAL A 148 9.75 -7.59 5.06
C VAL A 148 9.90 -6.67 6.27
N VAL A 149 10.90 -5.79 6.20
CA VAL A 149 11.15 -4.71 7.16
C VAL A 149 10.86 -3.37 6.50
N TYR A 150 9.68 -2.83 6.77
CA TYR A 150 9.25 -1.54 6.23
C TYR A 150 9.84 -0.38 7.05
N ARG A 151 10.97 0.20 6.60
CA ARG A 151 11.57 1.44 7.13
C ARG A 151 11.01 2.66 6.38
N SER A 152 10.70 3.74 7.09
CA SER A 152 10.14 4.97 6.49
C SER A 152 11.04 6.16 6.79
N CYS A 153 11.56 6.80 5.74
CA CYS A 153 12.46 7.95 5.88
C CYS A 153 12.06 9.19 5.06
N GLY A 154 10.89 9.20 4.39
CA GLY A 154 10.58 10.25 3.39
C GLY A 154 9.11 10.55 3.08
N GLY A 155 8.15 10.11 3.89
CA GLY A 155 6.77 10.58 3.76
C GLY A 155 6.02 10.13 2.48
N GLY A 156 6.38 9.03 1.82
CA GLY A 156 5.65 8.53 0.65
C GLY A 156 4.15 8.25 0.89
N ARG A 157 3.37 8.15 -0.18
CA ARG A 157 1.95 7.76 -0.13
C ARG A 157 1.74 6.50 -0.95
N GLY A 158 1.18 5.45 -0.35
CA GLY A 158 0.85 4.21 -1.07
C GLY A 158 -0.30 3.48 -0.41
N ILE A 159 -0.87 2.47 -1.07
CA ILE A 159 -1.99 1.65 -0.59
C ILE A 159 -1.57 0.19 -0.46
N LEU A 160 -1.69 -0.35 0.76
CA LEU A 160 -1.51 -1.76 1.04
C LEU A 160 -2.78 -2.54 0.71
N PHE A 161 -2.59 -3.71 0.11
CA PHE A 161 -3.63 -4.71 -0.10
C PHE A 161 -3.04 -6.11 0.00
N TYR A 162 -3.91 -7.10 0.15
CA TYR A 162 -3.58 -8.50 0.27
C TYR A 162 -4.41 -9.32 -0.71
N ILE A 163 -3.76 -10.28 -1.37
CA ILE A 163 -4.39 -11.26 -2.24
C ILE A 163 -4.30 -12.62 -1.54
N SER A 164 -5.45 -13.27 -1.38
CA SER A 164 -5.51 -14.67 -0.93
C SER A 164 -5.32 -15.56 -2.15
N LEU A 165 -4.52 -16.63 -2.04
CA LEU A 165 -4.32 -17.65 -3.07
C LEU A 165 -4.81 -19.01 -2.56
#